data_AF-A0A1E9DLW7-F1
#
_entry.id   AF-A0A1E9DLW7-F1
#
_cell.length_a   1.000
_cell.length_b   1.000
_cell.length_c   1.000
_cell.angle_alpha   90.00
_cell.angle_beta   90.00
_cell.angle_gamma   90.00
#
_symmetry.space_group_name_H-M   'P 1'
#
loop_
_entity.id
_entity.type
_entity.pdbx_description
1 polymer ?
#
loop_
_entity_poly.entity_id
_entity_poly.type
_entity_poly.pdbx_seq_one_letter_code
_entity_poly.pdbx_strand_id
1 'polypeptide(L)' 'MSKKVLEIKYLNKSYVKRKIINNLNMTVFRGNIYSFFKKKRGEYNC' A
#
# COMPACT_ATOMS: atom_id res chain seq x y z
N MET A 1 -4.83 2.36 25.80
CA MET A 1 -3.73 2.23 24.81
C MET A 1 -4.31 2.13 23.41
N SER A 2 -3.88 2.97 22.46
CA SER A 2 -4.27 2.79 21.06
C SER A 2 -3.65 1.50 20.51
N LYS A 3 -4.48 0.63 19.92
CA LYS A 3 -4.01 -0.61 19.25
C LYS A 3 -3.42 -0.34 17.86
N LYS A 4 -3.38 0.92 17.42
CA LYS A 4 -2.89 1.32 16.10
C LYS A 4 -1.37 1.32 16.07
N VAL A 5 -0.81 0.69 15.04
CA VAL A 5 0.64 0.47 14.87
C VAL A 5 1.21 1.31 13.74
N LEU A 6 0.46 1.48 12.64
CA LEU A 6 0.87 2.30 11.51
C LEU A 6 -0.32 3.09 10.99
N GLU A 7 -0.07 4.33 10.60
CA GLU A 7 -0.99 5.13 9.80
C GLU A 7 -0.25 5.72 8.61
N ILE A 8 -0.84 5.55 7.44
CA ILE A 8 -0.44 6.20 6.21
C ILE A 8 -1.62 7.06 5.80
N LYS A 9 -1.39 8.36 5.61
CA LYS A 9 -2.41 9.28 5.08
C LYS A 9 -1.87 9.97 3.83
N TYR A 10 -2.70 10.03 2.80
CA TYR A 10 -2.47 10.76 1.55
C TYR A 10 -1.09 10.50 0.92
N LEU A 11 -0.58 9.26 1.00
CA LEU A 11 0.75 8.94 0.49
C LEU A 11 0.74 8.99 -1.04
N ASN A 12 1.59 9.85 -1.58
CA ASN A 12 1.85 9.97 -3.01
C ASN A 12 3.32 9.62 -3.28
N LYS A 13 3.57 8.75 -4.24
CA LYS A 13 4.92 8.40 -4.69
C LYS A 13 4.97 8.41 -6.21
N SER A 14 5.91 9.18 -6.74
CA SER A 14 6.24 9.17 -8.16
C SER A 14 7.69 8.76 -8.37
N TYR A 15 8.00 8.24 -9.56
CA TYR A 15 9.36 8.01 -10.03
C TYR A 15 9.44 8.49 -11.47
N VAL A 16 10.28 9.50 -11.70
CA VAL A 16 10.34 10.25 -12.96
C VAL A 16 8.92 10.74 -13.32
N LYS A 17 8.39 10.37 -14.49
CA LYS A 17 7.04 10.76 -14.96
C LYS A 17 5.92 9.82 -14.49
N ARG A 18 6.26 8.71 -13.83
CA ARG A 18 5.28 7.67 -13.46
C ARG A 18 4.81 7.86 -12.02
N LYS A 19 3.49 7.96 -11.82
CA LYS A 19 2.87 7.81 -10.49
C LYS A 19 2.89 6.34 -10.09
N ILE A 20 3.52 6.03 -8.96
CA ILE A 20 3.63 4.67 -8.39
C ILE A 20 2.56 4.47 -7.31
N ILE A 21 2.40 5.44 -6.41
CA ILE A 21 1.37 5.46 -5.38
C ILE A 21 0.62 6.77 -5.53
N ASN A 22 -0.71 6.69 -5.60
CA ASN A 22 -1.57 7.86 -5.73
C ASN A 22 -2.58 7.83 -4.58
N ASN A 23 -2.40 8.73 -3.61
CA ASN A 23 -3.28 8.95 -2.48
C ASN A 23 -3.58 7.72 -1.60
N LEU A 24 -2.55 6.97 -1.19
CA LEU A 24 -2.73 5.80 -0.33
C LEU A 24 -3.04 6.22 1.11
N ASN A 25 -4.14 5.67 1.64
CA ASN A 25 -4.54 5.75 3.04
C ASN A 25 -4.60 4.33 3.62
N MET A 26 -3.90 4.07 4.74
CA MET A 26 -3.85 2.76 5.36
C MET A 26 -3.68 2.87 6.88
N THR A 27 -4.39 2.05 7.63
CA THR A 27 -4.24 1.94 9.08
C THR A 27 -4.00 0.48 9.46
N VAL A 28 -2.91 0.22 10.18
CA VAL A 28 -2.53 -1.11 10.68
C VAL A 28 -2.79 -1.14 12.19
N PHE A 29 -3.46 -2.20 12.65
CA PHE A 29 -3.69 -2.44 14.06
C PHE A 29 -2.88 -3.64 14.55
N ARG A 30 -2.50 -3.63 15.82
CA ARG A 30 -1.76 -4.69 16.49
C ARG A 30 -2.59 -5.98 16.48
N GLY A 31 -1.98 -7.08 16.04
CA GLY A 31 -2.62 -8.40 15.92
C GLY A 31 -3.17 -8.72 14.53
N ASN A 32 -3.30 -7.72 13.65
CA ASN A 32 -3.71 -7.94 12.27
C ASN A 32 -2.50 -8.28 11.39
N ILE A 33 -2.67 -9.26 10.50
CA ILE A 33 -1.67 -9.63 9.49
C ILE A 33 -2.05 -8.95 8.17
N TYR A 34 -1.10 -8.22 7.58
CA TYR A 34 -1.25 -7.55 6.29
C TYR A 34 -0.20 -8.09 5.31
N SER A 35 -0.58 -8.23 4.05
CA SER A 35 0.32 -8.62 2.96
C SER A 35 0.14 -7.67 1.77
N PHE A 36 1.22 -7.46 1.00
CA PHE A 36 1.20 -6.64 -0.20
C PHE A 36 1.18 -7.54 -1.43
N PHE A 37 0.06 -7.53 -2.17
CA PHE A 37 -0.03 -8.21 -3.45
C PHE A 37 0.29 -7.25 -4.58
N LYS A 38 1.24 -7.63 -5.44
CA LYS A 38 1.56 -6.90 -6.66
C LYS A 38 1.19 -7.76 -7.87
N LYS A 39 0.23 -7.30 -8.66
CA LYS A 39 0.03 -7.84 -10.02
C LYS A 39 1.16 -7.30 -10.90
N LYS A 40 2.03 -8.16 -11.42
CA LYS A 40 2.97 -7.72 -12.46
C LYS A 40 2.17 -7.46 -13.74
N ARG A 41 2.39 -6.30 -14.38
CA ARG A 41 1.85 -6.03 -15.72
C ARG A 41 2.51 -7.04 -16.68
N GLY A 42 1.73 -7.92 -17.30
CA GLY A 42 2.19 -8.90 -18.29
C GLY A 42 2.01 -10.38 -17.91
N GLU A 43 1.62 -10.70 -16.67
CA GLU A 43 1.23 -12.07 -16.30
C GLU A 43 -0.22 -12.32 -16.70
N TYR A 44 -0.41 -12.90 -17.88
CA TYR A 44 -1.65 -13.56 -18.27
C TYR A 44 -1.68 -14.91 -17.56
N ASN A 45 -2.65 -15.13 -16.68
CA ASN A 45 -2.91 -16.49 -16.19
C ASN A 45 -3.49 -17.28 -17.38
N CYS A 46 -2.74 -18.28 -17.87
CA CYS A 46 -3.28 -19.32 -18.74
C CYS A 46 -4.31 -20.17 -17.99
#